data_AF-A0A969Y6A7-F1
#
_entry.id   AF-A0A969Y6A7-F1
#
_cell.length_a   1.000
_cell.length_b   1.000
_cell.length_c   1.000
_cell.angle_alpha   90.00
_cell.angle_beta   90.00
_cell.angle_gamma   90.00
#
_symmetry.space_group_name_H-M   'P 1'
#
loop_
_entity.id
_entity.type
_entity.pdbx_description
1 polymer ?
#
loop_
_entity_poly.entity_id
_entity_poly.type
_entity_poly.pdbx_seq_one_letter_code
_entity_poly.pdbx_strand_id
1 'polypeptide(L)' 'MEGPDFDGIKAVLSSGAKVIAAGGIGTKDHIRQLKETCPQLYGIIVGKALYSGRLTLESAIEVAKEANI' A
#
# COMPACT_ATOMS: atom_id res chain seq x y z
N MET A 1 11.74 -4.87 -6.91
CA MET A 1 11.25 -4.21 -5.68
C MET A 1 10.59 -5.32 -4.90
N GLU A 2 11.02 -5.54 -3.66
CA GLU A 2 10.69 -6.75 -2.87
C GLU A 2 9.30 -6.70 -2.21
N GLY A 3 8.51 -5.65 -2.46
CA GLY A 3 7.19 -5.49 -1.84
C GLY A 3 7.24 -4.71 -0.52
N PRO A 4 6.08 -4.36 0.07
CA PRO A 4 5.99 -3.71 1.37
C PRO A 4 6.46 -4.63 2.51
N ASP A 5 7.04 -4.05 3.56
CA ASP A 5 7.34 -4.76 4.81
C ASP A 5 6.06 -4.89 5.67
N PHE A 6 5.29 -5.95 5.43
CA PHE A 6 4.01 -6.15 6.10
C PHE A 6 4.14 -6.35 7.61
N ASP A 7 5.18 -7.05 8.07
CA ASP A 7 5.37 -7.32 9.50
C ASP A 7 5.78 -6.05 10.24
N GLY A 8 6.69 -5.26 9.66
CA GLY A 8 7.03 -3.94 10.17
C GLY A 8 5.83 -3.00 10.21
N ILE A 9 5.02 -2.95 9.14
CA ILE A 9 3.80 -2.14 9.10
C ILE A 9 2.82 -2.54 10.20
N LYS A 10 2.55 -3.84 10.38
CA LYS A 10 1.66 -4.34 11.46
C LYS A 10 2.16 -3.99 12.85
N ALA A 11 3.47 -4.07 13.07
CA ALA A 11 4.08 -3.67 14.34
C ALA A 11 3.85 -2.18 14.62
N VAL A 12 4.01 -1.29 13.64
CA VAL A 12 3.75 0.14 13.82
C VAL A 12 2.25 0.44 13.99
N LEU A 13 1.37 -0.27 13.26
CA LEU A 13 -0.09 -0.11 13.40
C LEU A 13 -0.58 -0.38 14.83
N SER A 14 0.09 -1.28 15.56
CA SER A 14 -0.25 -1.56 16.97
C SER A 14 -0.11 -0.34 17.91
N SER A 15 0.57 0.73 17.47
CA SER A 15 0.66 1.99 18.21
C SER A 15 -0.66 2.76 18.30
N GLY A 16 -1.65 2.45 17.45
CA GLY A 16 -2.91 3.19 17.36
C GLY A 16 -2.82 4.56 16.67
N ALA A 17 -1.63 4.95 16.19
CA ALA A 17 -1.47 6.16 15.40
C ALA A 17 -2.03 6.00 13.98
N LYS A 18 -2.29 7.12 13.30
CA LYS A 18 -2.56 7.11 11.85
C LYS A 18 -1.25 6.83 11.11
N VAL A 19 -1.14 5.66 10.50
CA VAL A 19 0.06 5.20 9.80
C VAL A 19 -0.11 5.30 8.29
N ILE A 20 0.91 5.81 7.60
CA ILE A 20 1.02 5.81 6.13
C ILE A 20 2.21 4.94 5.74
N ALA A 21 2.00 3.93 4.89
CA ALA A 21 3.08 3.08 4.39
C ALA A 21 3.74 3.70 3.14
N ALA A 22 5.08 3.84 3.13
CA ALA A 22 5.79 4.56 2.05
C ALA A 22 6.81 3.72 1.26
N GLY A 23 7.02 2.45 1.63
CA GLY A 23 8.07 1.60 1.07
C GLY A 23 7.51 0.38 0.33
N GLY A 24 8.18 -0.02 -0.76
CA GLY A 24 7.94 -1.32 -1.41
C GLY A 24 6.71 -1.43 -2.29
N ILE A 25 5.88 -0.39 -2.41
CA ILE A 25 4.66 -0.41 -3.22
C ILE A 25 5.00 -0.17 -4.69
N GLY A 26 4.68 -1.12 -5.56
CA GLY A 26 4.97 -1.00 -6.99
C GLY A 26 4.14 -1.84 -7.93
N THR A 27 3.14 -2.54 -7.42
CA THR A 27 2.16 -3.31 -8.20
C THR A 27 0.77 -3.09 -7.60
N LYS A 28 -0.27 -3.41 -8.39
CA LYS A 28 -1.65 -3.44 -7.91
C LYS A 28 -1.83 -4.43 -6.74
N ASP A 29 -1.15 -5.57 -6.80
CA ASP A 29 -1.28 -6.60 -5.77
C ASP A 29 -0.70 -6.16 -4.43
N HIS A 30 0.37 -5.35 -4.40
CA HIS A 30 0.85 -4.77 -3.14
C HIS A 30 -0.23 -3.89 -2.48
N ILE A 31 -1.02 -3.16 -3.27
CA ILE A 31 -2.12 -2.32 -2.76
C ILE A 31 -3.24 -3.20 -2.21
N ARG A 32 -3.64 -4.26 -2.93
CA ARG A 32 -4.66 -5.22 -2.45
C ARG A 32 -4.23 -5.89 -1.15
N GLN A 33 -3.02 -6.42 -1.11
CA GLN A 33 -2.47 -7.07 0.07
C GLN A 33 -2.41 -6.11 1.27
N LEU A 34 -2.00 -4.86 1.08
CA LEU A 34 -2.00 -3.87 2.16
C LEU A 34 -3.42 -3.57 2.64
N LYS A 35 -4.39 -3.49 1.74
CA LYS A 35 -5.80 -3.25 2.09
C LYS A 35 -6.43 -4.42 2.84
N GLU A 36 -6.09 -5.65 2.47
CA GLU A 36 -6.58 -6.88 3.11
C GLU A 36 -5.90 -7.13 4.45
N THR A 37 -4.57 -7.02 4.51
CA THR A 37 -3.77 -7.40 5.68
C THR A 37 -3.57 -6.27 6.69
N CYS A 38 -3.68 -5.02 6.24
CA CYS A 38 -3.44 -3.82 7.03
C CYS A 38 -4.58 -2.79 6.84
N PRO A 39 -5.85 -3.15 7.08
CA PRO A 39 -7.01 -2.28 6.82
C PRO A 39 -7.03 -1.00 7.67
N GLN A 40 -6.20 -0.92 8.71
CA GLN A 40 -6.05 0.23 9.60
C GLN A 40 -5.09 1.30 9.06
N LEU A 41 -4.39 1.03 7.94
CA LEU A 41 -3.55 2.04 7.29
C LEU A 41 -4.38 3.26 6.91
N TYR A 42 -3.88 4.44 7.27
CA TYR A 42 -4.48 5.70 6.85
C TYR A 42 -4.25 5.97 5.36
N GLY A 43 -3.16 5.44 4.80
CA GLY A 43 -2.87 5.55 3.38
C GLY A 43 -1.54 4.94 2.99
N ILE A 44 -1.18 5.15 1.73
CA ILE A 44 0.08 4.67 1.14
C ILE A 44 0.75 5.78 0.33
N ILE A 45 2.07 5.74 0.23
CA ILE A 45 2.86 6.60 -0.65
C ILE A 45 3.50 5.71 -1.72
N VAL A 46 3.25 6.05 -2.98
CA VAL A 46 3.87 5.38 -4.13
C VAL A 46 4.87 6.33 -4.77
N GLY A 47 6.15 5.95 -4.72
CA GLY A 47 7.24 6.74 -5.31
C GLY A 47 7.68 6.18 -6.66
N LYS A 48 8.88 5.58 -6.68
CA LYS A 48 9.60 5.11 -7.88
C LYS A 48 8.75 4.34 -8.90
N ALA A 49 7.76 3.57 -8.45
CA ALA A 49 6.91 2.78 -9.34
C ALA A 49 6.05 3.64 -10.29
N LEU A 50 5.62 4.84 -9.86
CA LEU A 50 4.93 5.80 -10.71
C LEU A 50 5.89 6.37 -11.77
N TYR A 51 7.05 6.84 -11.33
CA TYR A 51 8.05 7.45 -12.23
C TYR A 51 8.65 6.44 -13.22
N SER A 52 8.72 5.15 -12.87
CA SER A 52 9.23 4.11 -13.75
C SER A 52 8.15 3.46 -14.64
N GLY A 53 6.91 3.95 -14.61
CA GLY A 53 5.79 3.38 -15.38
C GLY A 53 5.39 1.95 -14.99
N ARG A 54 5.83 1.46 -13.82
CA ARG A 54 5.49 0.10 -13.34
C ARG A 54 4.07 0.03 -12.79
N LEU A 55 3.58 1.16 -12.30
CA LEU A 55 2.24 1.37 -11.80
C LEU A 55 1.78 2.74 -12.28
N THR A 56 0.53 2.87 -12.71
CA THR A 56 -0.05 4.17 -13.05
C THR A 56 -0.85 4.71 -11.87
N LEU A 57 -0.99 6.04 -11.78
CA LEU A 57 -1.78 6.65 -10.71
C LEU A 57 -3.25 6.21 -10.78
N GLU A 58 -3.80 6.13 -12.00
CA GLU A 58 -5.18 5.72 -12.25
C GLU A 58 -5.43 4.30 -11.74
N SER A 59 -4.54 3.36 -12.08
CA SER A 59 -4.66 1.96 -11.66
C SER A 59 -4.44 1.78 -10.16
N ALA A 60 -3.59 2.60 -9.54
CA ALA A 60 -3.42 2.61 -8.09
C ALA A 60 -4.69 3.09 -7.37
N ILE A 61 -5.32 4.15 -7.87
CA ILE A 61 -6.57 4.70 -7.31
C ILE A 61 -7.74 3.72 -7.51
N GLU A 62 -7.83 3.08 -8.67
CA GLU A 62 -8.87 2.08 -8.97
C GLU A 62 -8.82 0.95 -7.95
N VAL A 63 -7.65 0.32 -7.76
CA VAL A 63 -7.47 -0.77 -6.79
C VAL A 63 -7.70 -0.30 -5.35
N ALA A 64 -7.25 0.92 -5.01
CA ALA A 64 -7.51 1.48 -3.68
C ALA A 64 -9.02 1.66 -3.40
N LYS A 65 -9.86 1.83 -4.43
CA LYS A 65 -11.31 1.99 -4.33
C LYS A 65 -12.12 0.69 -4.44
N GLU A 66 -11.55 -0.41 -4.97
CA GLU A 66 -12.23 -1.72 -5.10
C GLU A 66 -12.87 -2.12 -3.74
N ALA A 67 -14.14 -2.52 -3.67
CA ALA A 67 -14.69 -3.01 -2.40
C ALA A 67 -14.02 -4.35 -2.05
N ASN A 68 -13.64 -4.55 -0.77
CA ASN A 68 -13.25 -5.88 -0.31
C ASN A 68 -14.53 -6.73 -0.27
N ILE A 69 -14.62 -7.77 -1.11
CA ILE A 69 -15.73 -8.73 -1.12
C ILE A 69 -15.50 -9.76 0.00
#